data_AF-A0A8D0HBP5-F1
#
_entry.id   AF-A0A8D0HBP5-F1
#
_cell.length_a   1.000
_cell.length_b   1.000
_cell.length_c   1.000
_cell.angle_alpha   90.00
_cell.angle_beta   90.00
_cell.angle_gamma   90.00
#
_symmetry.space_group_name_H-M   'P 1'
#
loop_
_entity.id
_entity.type
_entity.pdbx_description
1 polymer ?
#
loop_
_entity_poly.entity_id
_entity_poly.type
_entity_poly.pdbx_seq_one_letter_code
_entity_poly.pdbx_strand_id
1 'polypeptide(L)'
;MATDALGEVGVWRQTRALLFKNCIVKWRTKKSSVQEVLFPLFFLFWLVLMSVMHPNKKYGEVPDAVLSTVGHSISDSLIKNFVLGFTPATNTTRKIMQKVSMDCSAYGILTEEFLSEEALQESSLSNIRDFVGIVFKDSMSYQLRFFPDSIPVSAIYLESRASCSGVPEECEAAAYWHSGFIFLQACIYAAIIQLKTNRSVWEELESTKAVIMGESAVMEIDNFPRAIILIYLVIAFSPFGYYLAVHIVAEKEKKLKEFLMIMGLHDTAFWYVSINLTYSVVEKHSECPLTM
;
A
#
# COMPACT_ATOMS: atom_id res chain seq x y z
N MET A 1 -2.33 -41.51 52.05
CA MET A 1 -1.57 -40.56 51.21
C MET A 1 -0.45 -41.29 50.47
N ALA A 2 -0.78 -42.33 49.70
CA ALA A 2 0.21 -43.20 49.02
C ALA A 2 -0.45 -44.01 47.88
N THR A 3 -1.14 -43.35 46.94
CA THR A 3 -1.81 -44.04 45.82
C THR A 3 -1.57 -43.43 44.44
N ASP A 4 -0.90 -42.27 44.32
CA ASP A 4 -0.76 -41.61 43.00
C ASP A 4 0.55 -41.93 42.26
N ALA A 5 1.59 -42.45 42.92
CA ALA A 5 2.90 -42.68 42.30
C ALA A 5 2.99 -43.97 41.45
N LEU A 6 2.09 -44.93 41.62
CA LEU A 6 2.10 -46.19 40.87
C LEU A 6 1.41 -46.09 39.49
N GLY A 7 0.56 -45.06 39.28
CA GLY A 7 -0.12 -44.81 38.01
C GLY A 7 0.78 -44.15 36.96
N GLU A 8 1.60 -43.18 37.37
CA GLU A 8 2.47 -42.42 36.45
C GLU A 8 3.59 -43.27 35.83
N VAL A 9 4.17 -44.19 36.59
CA VAL A 9 5.25 -45.09 36.12
C VAL A 9 4.75 -46.04 35.03
N GLY A 10 3.49 -46.48 35.11
CA GLY A 10 2.85 -47.29 34.07
C GLY A 10 2.59 -46.50 32.80
N VAL A 11 2.06 -45.28 32.92
CA VAL A 11 1.73 -44.40 31.79
C VAL A 11 2.98 -44.00 31.02
N TRP A 12 4.04 -43.55 31.69
CA TRP A 12 5.29 -43.13 31.02
C TRP A 12 6.00 -44.27 30.29
N ARG A 13 6.01 -45.48 30.88
CA ARG A 13 6.60 -46.66 30.26
C ARG A 13 5.80 -47.12 29.03
N GLN A 14 4.47 -47.02 29.11
CA GLN A 14 3.57 -47.30 27.99
C GLN A 14 3.70 -46.25 26.86
N THR A 15 3.75 -44.95 27.18
CA THR A 15 3.94 -43.90 26.18
C THR A 15 5.29 -44.02 25.47
N ARG A 16 6.39 -44.31 26.19
CA ARG A 16 7.71 -44.55 25.60
C ARG A 16 7.72 -45.75 24.64
N ALA A 17 7.08 -46.86 25.03
CA ALA A 17 6.99 -48.05 24.18
C ALA A 17 6.15 -47.81 22.91
N LEU A 18 5.04 -47.07 23.04
CA LEU A 18 4.19 -46.69 21.90
C LEU A 18 4.89 -45.72 20.96
N LEU A 19 5.62 -44.73 21.49
CA LEU A 19 6.45 -43.81 20.69
C LEU A 19 7.53 -44.56 19.92
N PHE A 20 8.19 -45.54 20.56
CA PHE A 20 9.20 -46.38 19.90
C PHE A 20 8.59 -47.21 18.76
N LYS A 21 7.44 -47.86 19.00
CA LYS A 21 6.70 -48.60 17.96
C LYS A 21 6.32 -47.69 16.80
N ASN A 22 5.75 -46.51 17.08
CA ASN A 22 5.33 -45.56 16.06
C ASN A 22 6.53 -44.98 15.29
N CYS A 23 7.68 -44.77 15.95
CA CYS A 23 8.94 -44.40 15.31
C CYS A 23 9.46 -45.47 14.34
N ILE A 24 9.36 -46.75 14.70
CA ILE A 24 9.75 -47.87 13.83
C ILE A 24 8.82 -47.98 12.62
N VAL A 25 7.50 -47.84 12.83
CA VAL A 25 6.52 -47.86 11.74
C VAL A 25 6.79 -46.73 10.75
N LYS A 26 7.06 -45.52 11.26
CA LYS A 26 7.38 -44.35 10.44
C LYS A 26 8.73 -44.46 9.72
N TRP A 27 9.70 -45.15 10.32
CA TRP A 27 10.97 -45.48 9.68
C TRP A 27 10.82 -46.52 8.55
N ARG A 28 9.80 -47.39 8.62
CA ARG A 28 9.47 -48.34 7.56
C ARG A 28 8.74 -47.67 6.37
N THR A 29 8.02 -46.57 6.61
CA THR A 29 7.30 -45.78 5.58
C THR A 29 8.08 -44.53 5.14
N LYS A 30 9.39 -44.67 4.88
CA LYS A 30 10.33 -43.58 4.53
C LYS A 30 9.81 -42.60 3.48
N LYS A 31 9.13 -43.07 2.41
CA LYS A 31 8.66 -42.19 1.32
C LYS A 31 7.59 -41.19 1.75
N SER A 32 6.64 -41.62 2.59
CA SER A 32 5.56 -40.74 3.11
C SER A 32 6.11 -39.76 4.15
N SER A 33 7.02 -40.22 5.01
CA SER A 33 7.59 -39.37 6.07
C SER A 33 8.53 -38.28 5.55
N VAL A 34 9.21 -38.50 4.41
CA VAL A 34 10.05 -37.47 3.77
C VAL A 34 9.18 -36.37 3.16
N GLN A 35 8.08 -36.75 2.51
CA GLN A 35 7.15 -35.81 1.89
C GLN A 35 6.42 -34.93 2.94
N GLU A 36 6.10 -35.51 4.10
CA GLU A 36 5.53 -34.79 5.26
C GLU A 36 6.40 -33.62 5.76
N VAL A 37 7.74 -33.72 5.63
CA VAL A 37 8.69 -32.70 6.10
C VAL A 37 9.15 -31.78 4.99
N LEU A 38 9.37 -32.34 3.80
CA LEU A 38 9.87 -31.58 2.66
C LEU A 38 8.87 -30.50 2.22
N PHE A 39 7.57 -30.78 2.26
CA PHE A 39 6.56 -29.80 1.85
C PHE A 39 6.53 -28.55 2.76
N PRO A 40 6.41 -28.67 4.09
CA PRO A 40 6.51 -27.51 4.97
C PRO A 40 7.81 -26.74 4.83
N LEU A 41 8.95 -27.43 4.74
CA LEU A 41 10.25 -26.78 4.55
C LEU A 41 10.32 -26.02 3.22
N PHE A 42 9.77 -26.60 2.15
CA PHE A 42 9.66 -25.95 0.86
C PHE A 42 8.80 -24.69 0.94
N PHE A 43 7.61 -24.74 1.55
CA PHE A 43 6.77 -23.55 1.70
C PHE A 43 7.38 -22.48 2.62
N LEU A 44 8.06 -22.88 3.71
CA LEU A 44 8.79 -21.95 4.57
C LEU A 44 9.96 -21.29 3.84
N PHE A 45 10.70 -22.05 3.02
CA PHE A 45 11.75 -21.50 2.18
C PHE A 45 11.20 -20.46 1.19
N TRP A 46 10.08 -20.76 0.53
CA TRP A 46 9.41 -19.81 -0.37
C TRP A 46 8.90 -18.57 0.37
N LEU A 47 8.37 -18.72 1.59
CA LEU A 47 7.97 -17.58 2.42
C LEU A 47 9.14 -16.66 2.75
N VAL A 48 10.28 -17.23 3.15
CA VAL A 48 11.51 -16.46 3.41
C VAL A 48 11.98 -15.77 2.13
N LEU A 49 11.99 -16.48 1.00
CA LEU A 49 12.37 -15.90 -0.29
C LEU A 49 11.47 -14.73 -0.67
N MET A 50 10.15 -14.88 -0.56
CA MET A 50 9.18 -13.81 -0.84
C MET A 50 9.36 -12.61 0.11
N SER A 51 9.65 -12.87 1.39
CA SER A 51 9.92 -11.82 2.37
C SER A 51 11.21 -11.06 2.09
N VAL A 52 12.23 -11.70 1.52
CA VAL A 52 13.50 -11.07 1.14
C VAL A 52 13.36 -10.31 -0.18
N MET A 53 12.61 -10.86 -1.14
CA MET A 53 12.38 -10.24 -2.45
C MET A 53 11.54 -8.96 -2.37
N HIS A 54 10.64 -8.87 -1.39
CA HIS A 54 9.81 -7.69 -1.17
C HIS A 54 10.06 -7.09 0.23
N PRO A 55 11.21 -6.42 0.45
CA PRO A 55 11.47 -5.73 1.70
C PRO A 55 10.52 -4.54 1.86
N ASN A 56 10.22 -4.16 3.11
CA ASN A 56 9.46 -2.93 3.37
C ASN A 56 10.24 -1.72 2.82
N LYS A 57 9.54 -0.82 2.14
CA LYS A 57 10.13 0.42 1.63
C LYS A 57 10.39 1.36 2.81
N LYS A 58 11.64 1.81 2.93
CA LYS A 58 12.05 2.77 3.96
C LYS A 58 12.31 4.09 3.28
N TYR A 59 11.59 5.13 3.68
CA TYR A 59 11.85 6.48 3.23
C TYR A 59 12.59 7.24 4.34
N GLY A 60 13.62 7.98 3.94
CA GLY A 60 14.34 8.90 4.82
C GLY A 60 13.48 10.09 5.24
N GLU A 61 14.00 10.90 6.15
CA GLU A 61 13.40 12.20 6.45
C GLU A 61 13.54 13.12 5.23
N VAL A 62 12.46 13.83 4.90
CA VAL A 62 12.44 14.83 3.83
C VAL A 62 12.32 16.20 4.50
N PRO A 63 13.30 17.10 4.32
CA PRO A 63 13.26 18.43 4.92
C PRO A 63 12.22 19.33 4.24
N ASP A 64 11.85 20.42 4.93
CA ASP A 64 11.05 21.49 4.33
C ASP A 64 11.74 22.07 3.09
N ALA A 65 10.98 22.33 2.03
CA ALA A 65 11.47 23.00 0.84
C ALA A 65 10.65 24.22 0.49
N VAL A 66 11.36 25.31 0.24
CA VAL A 66 10.80 26.55 -0.27
C VAL A 66 10.91 26.52 -1.79
N LEU A 67 9.79 26.48 -2.51
CA LEU A 67 9.80 26.39 -3.98
C LEU A 67 10.18 27.75 -4.58
N SER A 68 9.33 28.75 -4.37
CA SER A 68 9.58 30.15 -4.72
C SER A 68 8.38 31.01 -4.28
N THR A 69 8.43 32.32 -4.54
CA THR A 69 7.24 33.18 -4.44
C THR A 69 6.33 32.99 -5.65
N VAL A 70 5.03 33.25 -5.49
CA VAL A 70 4.03 33.11 -6.58
C VAL A 70 4.43 33.91 -7.83
N GLY A 71 5.02 35.09 -7.68
CA GLY A 71 5.50 35.89 -8.82
C GLY A 71 6.75 35.32 -9.52
N HIS A 72 7.62 34.62 -8.81
CA HIS A 72 8.87 34.08 -9.38
C HIS A 72 8.76 32.63 -9.86
N SER A 73 7.64 31.93 -9.62
CA SER A 73 7.44 30.57 -10.13
C SER A 73 7.48 30.47 -11.66
N ILE A 74 7.33 31.60 -12.36
CA ILE A 74 7.20 31.69 -13.82
C ILE A 74 8.52 32.06 -14.52
N SER A 75 9.57 32.47 -13.80
CA SER A 75 10.81 32.94 -14.46
C SER A 75 11.57 31.85 -15.21
N ASP A 76 11.20 30.58 -15.04
CA ASP A 76 11.81 29.46 -15.74
C ASP A 76 10.98 29.02 -16.96
N SER A 77 11.17 29.75 -18.05
CA SER A 77 11.08 29.34 -19.48
C SER A 77 9.86 28.59 -20.07
N LEU A 78 8.94 28.01 -19.30
CA LEU A 78 7.85 27.15 -19.80
C LEU A 78 6.52 27.89 -20.06
N ILE A 79 6.37 29.12 -19.59
CA ILE A 79 5.11 29.89 -19.65
C ILE A 79 5.34 31.18 -20.44
N LYS A 80 5.69 31.05 -21.71
CA LYS A 80 5.56 32.17 -22.66
C LYS A 80 4.36 31.85 -23.55
N ASN A 81 3.29 32.63 -23.38
CA ASN A 81 2.08 32.65 -24.22
C ASN A 81 1.00 31.60 -23.89
N PHE A 82 0.59 31.46 -22.62
CA PHE A 82 -0.65 30.73 -22.34
C PHE A 82 -1.86 31.44 -22.96
N VAL A 83 -2.68 30.66 -23.64
CA VAL A 83 -3.99 31.06 -24.13
C VAL A 83 -5.03 30.62 -23.10
N LEU A 84 -5.68 31.61 -22.50
CA LEU A 84 -6.66 31.45 -21.45
C LEU A 84 -8.06 31.60 -22.03
N GLY A 85 -8.70 30.48 -22.34
CA GLY A 85 -10.07 30.46 -22.80
C GLY A 85 -11.04 30.49 -21.62
N PHE A 86 -12.07 31.33 -21.65
CA PHE A 86 -13.09 31.34 -20.61
C PHE A 86 -14.53 31.24 -21.12
N THR A 87 -15.40 30.60 -20.33
CA THR A 87 -16.82 30.41 -20.62
C THR A 87 -17.63 30.42 -19.31
N PRO A 88 -18.90 30.88 -19.29
CA PRO A 88 -19.59 31.61 -20.36
C PRO A 88 -19.15 33.08 -20.45
N ALA A 89 -19.20 33.66 -21.65
CA ALA A 89 -18.91 35.08 -21.88
C ALA A 89 -20.06 35.99 -21.40
N THR A 90 -20.12 36.23 -20.09
CA THR A 90 -21.07 37.15 -19.44
C THR A 90 -20.40 38.47 -19.08
N ASN A 91 -21.21 39.51 -18.78
CA ASN A 91 -20.66 40.81 -18.37
C ASN A 91 -19.80 40.69 -17.09
N THR A 92 -20.15 39.78 -16.18
CA THR A 92 -19.38 39.55 -14.95
C THR A 92 -18.06 38.83 -15.21
N THR A 93 -18.07 37.75 -15.99
CA THR A 93 -16.85 36.98 -16.30
C THR A 93 -15.89 37.81 -17.17
N ARG A 94 -16.40 38.60 -18.11
CA ARG A 94 -15.58 39.54 -18.89
C ARG A 94 -14.88 40.57 -18.01
N LYS A 95 -15.57 41.14 -17.02
CA LYS A 95 -14.94 42.07 -16.05
C LYS A 95 -13.85 41.40 -15.23
N ILE A 96 -14.07 40.16 -14.78
CA ILE A 96 -13.06 39.37 -14.07
C ILE A 96 -11.84 39.16 -14.96
N MET A 97 -12.04 38.68 -16.19
CA MET A 97 -10.95 38.35 -17.09
C MET A 97 -10.18 39.58 -17.60
N GLN A 98 -10.87 40.70 -17.82
CA GLN A 98 -10.21 41.98 -18.10
C GLN A 98 -9.28 42.39 -16.96
N LYS A 99 -9.71 42.18 -15.70
CA LYS A 99 -8.91 42.50 -14.53
C LYS A 99 -7.72 41.56 -14.38
N VAL A 100 -7.92 40.25 -14.59
CA VAL A 100 -6.84 39.25 -14.64
C VAL A 100 -5.81 39.62 -15.71
N SER A 101 -6.26 40.04 -16.90
CA SER A 101 -5.37 40.46 -17.98
C SER A 101 -4.54 41.68 -17.59
N MET A 102 -5.08 42.64 -16.82
CA MET A 102 -4.33 43.82 -16.36
C MET A 102 -3.31 43.48 -15.27
N ASP A 103 -3.74 42.78 -14.22
CA ASP A 103 -2.90 42.55 -13.03
C ASP A 103 -1.84 41.46 -13.30
N CYS A 104 -2.17 40.48 -14.13
CA CYS A 104 -1.27 39.39 -14.52
C CYS A 104 -0.68 39.56 -15.93
N SER A 105 -0.77 40.77 -16.53
CA SER A 105 -0.25 41.10 -17.87
C SER A 105 1.24 40.85 -18.03
N ALA A 106 2.01 40.89 -16.94
CA ALA A 106 3.47 40.79 -16.95
C ALA A 106 3.99 39.48 -17.58
N TYR A 107 3.11 38.48 -17.75
CA TYR A 107 3.45 37.13 -18.18
C TYR A 107 2.91 36.76 -19.58
N GLY A 108 2.38 37.72 -20.34
CA GLY A 108 1.98 37.47 -21.74
C GLY A 108 0.77 36.55 -21.91
N ILE A 109 -0.22 36.66 -21.02
CA ILE A 109 -1.45 35.88 -21.05
C ILE A 109 -2.38 36.42 -22.15
N LEU A 110 -2.78 35.56 -23.09
CA LEU A 110 -3.78 35.87 -24.11
C LEU A 110 -5.13 35.35 -23.66
N THR A 111 -6.17 36.17 -23.60
CA THR A 111 -7.51 35.74 -23.17
C THR A 111 -8.45 35.59 -24.36
N GLU A 112 -9.13 34.45 -24.45
CA GLU A 112 -10.13 34.16 -25.49
C GLU A 112 -11.51 33.92 -24.85
N GLU A 113 -12.56 34.50 -25.44
CA GLU A 113 -13.93 34.38 -24.93
C GLU A 113 -14.68 33.26 -25.67
N PHE A 114 -15.36 32.38 -24.93
CA PHE A 114 -16.18 31.32 -25.49
C PHE A 114 -17.63 31.40 -24.97
N LEU A 115 -18.59 31.08 -25.85
CA LEU A 115 -20.03 31.10 -25.54
C LEU A 115 -20.50 29.80 -24.87
N SER A 116 -19.88 28.66 -25.18
CA SER A 116 -20.25 27.33 -24.71
C SER A 116 -19.02 26.56 -24.25
N GLU A 117 -19.20 25.60 -23.35
CA GLU A 117 -18.15 24.67 -22.94
C GLU A 117 -17.65 23.80 -24.10
N GLU A 118 -18.53 23.44 -25.04
CA GLU A 118 -18.18 22.61 -26.21
C GLU A 118 -17.21 23.34 -27.14
N ALA A 119 -17.47 24.63 -27.41
CA ALA A 119 -16.60 25.46 -28.24
C ALA A 119 -15.22 25.68 -27.60
N LEU A 120 -15.18 25.80 -26.27
CA LEU A 120 -13.93 25.87 -25.52
C LEU A 120 -13.14 24.57 -25.63
N GLN A 121 -13.83 23.42 -25.54
CA GLN A 121 -13.20 22.11 -25.67
C GLN A 121 -12.66 21.87 -27.08
N GLU A 122 -13.40 22.27 -28.12
CA GLU A 122 -12.93 22.18 -29.51
C GLU A 122 -11.67 23.03 -29.75
N SER A 123 -11.63 24.26 -29.22
CA SER A 123 -10.44 25.12 -29.30
C SER A 123 -9.24 24.52 -28.56
N SER A 124 -9.47 23.90 -27.39
CA SER A 124 -8.41 23.23 -26.63
C SER A 124 -7.73 22.08 -27.38
N LEU A 125 -8.47 21.40 -28.28
CA LEU A 125 -7.90 20.34 -29.12
C LEU A 125 -7.00 20.89 -30.23
N SER A 126 -7.22 22.13 -30.66
CA SER A 126 -6.41 22.78 -31.69
C SER A 126 -5.06 23.29 -31.14
N ASN A 127 -5.03 23.73 -29.88
CA ASN A 127 -3.85 24.24 -29.19
C ASN A 127 -3.54 23.41 -27.93
N ILE A 128 -2.83 22.30 -28.12
CA ILE A 128 -2.78 21.19 -27.13
C ILE A 128 -2.00 21.52 -25.84
N ARG A 129 -0.94 22.33 -25.89
CA ARG A 129 0.00 22.46 -24.75
C ARG A 129 -0.11 23.77 -23.97
N ASP A 130 -0.52 24.85 -24.63
CA ASP A 130 -0.51 26.20 -24.05
C ASP A 130 -1.93 26.72 -23.77
N PHE A 131 -2.95 25.89 -23.90
CA PHE A 131 -4.34 26.28 -23.67
C PHE A 131 -4.82 25.87 -22.28
N VAL A 132 -5.34 26.85 -21.53
CA VAL A 132 -6.00 26.63 -20.25
C VAL A 132 -7.44 27.11 -20.34
N GLY A 133 -8.37 26.24 -19.98
CA GLY A 133 -9.80 26.54 -19.99
C GLY A 133 -10.31 26.96 -18.61
N ILE A 134 -11.09 28.04 -18.54
CA ILE A 134 -11.81 28.45 -17.33
C ILE A 134 -13.32 28.31 -17.59
N VAL A 135 -13.97 27.47 -16.80
CA VAL A 135 -15.43 27.31 -16.82
C VAL A 135 -16.00 27.93 -15.55
N PHE A 136 -16.62 29.09 -15.67
CA PHE A 136 -17.34 29.75 -14.57
C PHE A 136 -18.72 29.12 -14.40
N LYS A 137 -19.03 28.66 -13.19
CA LYS A 137 -20.38 28.19 -12.83
C LYS A 137 -21.20 29.33 -12.23
N ASP A 138 -20.58 30.09 -11.33
CA ASP A 138 -21.16 31.27 -10.68
C ASP A 138 -20.18 32.44 -10.68
N SER A 139 -20.60 33.58 -10.11
CA SER A 139 -19.72 34.74 -9.93
C SER A 139 -18.51 34.52 -9.01
N MET A 140 -18.48 33.41 -8.25
CA MET A 140 -17.42 33.06 -7.30
C MET A 140 -16.91 31.63 -7.48
N SER A 141 -17.52 30.83 -8.35
CA SER A 141 -17.17 29.41 -8.55
C SER A 141 -16.73 29.19 -9.99
N TYR A 142 -15.56 28.59 -10.16
CA TYR A 142 -14.99 28.29 -11.47
C TYR A 142 -14.26 26.95 -11.44
N GLN A 143 -14.03 26.40 -12.62
CA GLN A 143 -13.27 25.18 -12.83
C GLN A 143 -12.17 25.47 -13.85
N LEU A 144 -10.95 25.11 -13.49
CA LEU A 144 -9.82 25.15 -14.41
C LEU A 144 -9.69 23.81 -15.11
N ARG A 145 -9.56 23.85 -16.43
CA ARG A 145 -9.31 22.69 -17.29
C ARG A 145 -7.92 22.83 -17.88
N PHE A 146 -7.08 21.89 -17.52
CA PHE A 146 -5.72 21.75 -18.01
C PHE A 146 -5.60 20.48 -18.85
N PHE A 147 -4.59 20.41 -19.70
CA PHE A 147 -4.29 19.19 -20.42
C PHE A 147 -3.86 18.08 -19.44
N PRO A 148 -4.30 16.81 -19.61
CA PRO A 148 -4.06 15.75 -18.63
C PRO A 148 -2.59 15.51 -18.25
N ASP A 149 -1.65 15.79 -19.16
CA ASP A 149 -0.21 15.60 -18.89
C ASP A 149 0.43 16.78 -18.13
N SER A 150 -0.26 17.92 -17.99
CA SER A 150 0.30 19.15 -17.42
C SER A 150 0.10 19.29 -15.92
N ILE A 151 -0.93 18.62 -15.37
CA ILE A 151 -1.22 18.60 -13.95
C ILE A 151 -1.53 17.18 -13.51
N PRO A 152 -1.14 16.81 -12.29
CA PRO A 152 -1.50 15.51 -11.76
C PRO A 152 -2.99 15.38 -11.51
N VAL A 153 -3.47 14.15 -11.62
CA VAL A 153 -4.87 13.81 -11.42
C VAL A 153 -5.18 13.84 -9.92
N SER A 154 -6.32 14.43 -9.55
CA SER A 154 -6.80 14.34 -8.17
C SER A 154 -7.20 12.90 -7.84
N ALA A 155 -6.27 12.10 -7.31
CA ALA A 155 -6.57 10.77 -6.81
C ALA A 155 -7.44 10.87 -5.55
N ILE A 156 -8.51 10.07 -5.49
CA ILE A 156 -9.37 9.94 -4.30
C ILE A 156 -8.69 9.07 -3.23
N TYR A 157 -7.74 8.25 -3.65
CA TYR A 157 -7.00 7.34 -2.79
C TYR A 157 -5.66 7.96 -2.40
N LEU A 158 -5.24 7.73 -1.16
CA LEU A 158 -3.91 8.09 -0.70
C LEU A 158 -2.89 7.28 -1.51
N GLU A 159 -2.16 7.95 -2.40
CA GLU A 159 -1.09 7.32 -3.15
C GLU A 159 0.15 7.07 -2.27
N SER A 160 0.97 6.12 -2.72
CA SER A 160 2.20 5.73 -2.05
C SER A 160 3.19 6.90 -1.97
N ARG A 161 3.98 6.95 -0.88
CA ARG A 161 5.07 7.93 -0.70
C ARG A 161 6.12 7.88 -1.82
N ALA A 162 6.13 6.80 -2.63
CA ALA A 162 6.96 6.67 -3.82
C ALA A 162 6.79 7.82 -4.85
N SER A 163 5.68 8.57 -4.81
CA SER A 163 5.50 9.75 -5.68
C SER A 163 6.46 10.91 -5.35
N CYS A 164 7.05 10.92 -4.15
CA CYS A 164 8.07 11.88 -3.72
C CYS A 164 9.38 11.17 -3.39
N SER A 165 10.33 11.14 -4.34
CA SER A 165 11.63 10.44 -4.23
C SER A 165 12.65 11.10 -3.27
N GLY A 166 12.18 11.81 -2.24
CA GLY A 166 13.02 12.52 -1.28
C GLY A 166 13.57 13.86 -1.76
N VAL A 167 13.35 14.22 -3.03
CA VAL A 167 13.56 15.57 -3.56
C VAL A 167 12.21 16.30 -3.58
N PRO A 168 12.06 17.41 -2.84
CA PRO A 168 10.78 18.10 -2.72
C PRO A 168 10.26 18.69 -4.05
N GLU A 169 11.15 19.01 -4.99
CA GLU A 169 10.81 19.54 -6.32
C GLU A 169 10.23 18.49 -7.27
N GLU A 170 10.54 17.20 -7.04
CA GLU A 170 10.05 16.10 -7.86
C GLU A 170 8.69 15.54 -7.37
N CYS A 171 8.16 16.11 -6.29
CA CYS A 171 6.86 15.73 -5.78
C CYS A 171 5.74 16.11 -6.76
N GLU A 172 4.77 15.23 -6.88
CA GLU A 172 3.55 15.49 -7.66
C GLU A 172 2.83 16.78 -7.21
N ALA A 173 2.85 17.09 -5.92
CA ALA A 173 2.33 18.36 -5.39
C ALA A 173 3.07 19.59 -5.94
N ALA A 174 4.38 19.48 -6.19
CA ALA A 174 5.18 20.55 -6.81
C ALA A 174 4.81 20.76 -8.28
N ALA A 175 4.25 19.75 -8.97
CA ALA A 175 3.79 19.89 -10.35
C ALA A 175 2.69 20.96 -10.50
N TYR A 176 1.82 21.18 -9.50
CA TYR A 176 0.87 22.29 -9.52
C TYR A 176 1.55 23.67 -9.46
N TRP A 177 2.74 23.74 -8.87
CA TRP A 177 3.54 24.95 -8.81
C TRP A 177 4.23 25.20 -10.15
N HIS A 178 4.94 24.19 -10.68
CA HIS A 178 5.68 24.28 -11.95
C HIS A 178 4.78 24.41 -13.18
N SER A 179 3.56 23.86 -13.15
CA SER A 179 2.57 24.02 -14.24
C SER A 179 1.95 25.42 -14.32
N GLY A 180 2.18 26.29 -13.33
CA GLY A 180 1.55 27.60 -13.25
C GLY A 180 0.08 27.58 -12.81
N PHE A 181 -0.44 26.41 -12.39
CA PHE A 181 -1.80 26.27 -11.88
C PHE A 181 -2.06 27.18 -10.68
N ILE A 182 -1.17 27.16 -9.68
CA ILE A 182 -1.29 27.99 -8.47
C ILE A 182 -1.22 29.48 -8.80
N PHE A 183 -0.39 29.86 -9.77
CA PHE A 183 -0.29 31.23 -10.23
C PHE A 183 -1.60 31.71 -10.87
N LEU A 184 -2.16 30.95 -11.81
CA LEU A 184 -3.42 31.30 -12.47
C LEU A 184 -4.57 31.37 -11.46
N GLN A 185 -4.58 30.46 -10.49
CA GLN A 185 -5.53 30.48 -9.38
C GLN A 185 -5.39 31.75 -8.52
N ALA A 186 -4.16 32.16 -8.18
CA ALA A 186 -3.91 33.39 -7.44
C ALA A 186 -4.36 34.64 -8.22
N CYS A 187 -4.10 34.69 -9.53
CA CYS A 187 -4.55 35.76 -10.43
C CYS A 187 -6.08 35.90 -10.45
N ILE A 188 -6.79 34.80 -10.68
CA ILE A 188 -8.25 34.81 -10.74
C ILE A 188 -8.84 35.20 -9.39
N TYR A 189 -8.30 34.68 -8.28
CA TYR A 189 -8.75 35.04 -6.95
C TYR A 189 -8.48 36.50 -6.61
N ALA A 190 -7.31 37.04 -6.96
CA ALA A 190 -7.01 38.46 -6.76
C ALA A 190 -8.05 39.34 -7.47
N ALA A 191 -8.39 39.01 -8.73
CA ALA A 191 -9.40 39.72 -9.50
C ALA A 191 -10.80 39.60 -8.88
N ILE A 192 -11.23 38.40 -8.47
CA ILE A 192 -12.54 38.18 -7.84
C ILE A 192 -12.64 38.92 -6.50
N ILE A 193 -11.62 38.81 -5.65
CA ILE A 193 -11.57 39.47 -4.34
C ILE A 193 -11.63 40.99 -4.54
N GLN A 194 -10.85 41.53 -5.48
CA GLN A 194 -10.86 42.96 -5.76
C GLN A 194 -12.22 43.44 -6.27
N LEU A 195 -12.87 42.68 -7.15
CA LEU A 195 -14.20 43.05 -7.67
C LEU A 195 -15.30 43.01 -6.59
N LYS A 196 -15.13 42.20 -5.54
CA LYS A 196 -16.10 42.08 -4.44
C LYS A 196 -15.81 43.03 -3.28
N THR A 197 -14.55 43.25 -2.95
CA THR A 197 -14.12 44.00 -1.75
C THR A 197 -13.58 45.39 -2.07
N ASN A 198 -13.37 45.71 -3.35
CA ASN A 198 -12.75 46.94 -3.84
C ASN A 198 -11.33 47.20 -3.29
N ARG A 199 -10.65 46.15 -2.80
CA ARG A 199 -9.26 46.18 -2.33
C ARG A 199 -8.40 45.34 -3.27
N SER A 200 -7.26 45.89 -3.71
CA SER A 200 -6.24 45.13 -4.43
C SER A 200 -5.50 44.20 -3.47
N VAL A 201 -5.40 42.92 -3.83
CA VAL A 201 -4.72 41.88 -3.02
C VAL A 201 -3.57 41.24 -3.81
N TRP A 202 -3.36 41.64 -5.07
CA TRP A 202 -2.36 41.04 -5.95
C TRP A 202 -0.94 41.10 -5.37
N GLU A 203 -0.49 42.26 -4.90
CA GLU A 203 0.86 42.43 -4.34
C GLU A 203 1.11 41.52 -3.12
N GLU A 204 0.09 41.33 -2.27
CA GLU A 204 0.16 40.44 -1.10
C GLU A 204 0.28 38.97 -1.56
N LEU A 205 -0.53 38.57 -2.54
CA LEU A 205 -0.53 37.22 -3.10
C LEU A 205 0.77 36.88 -3.85
N GLU A 206 1.28 37.83 -4.64
CA GLU A 206 2.52 37.67 -5.42
C GLU A 206 3.74 37.45 -4.51
N SER A 207 3.76 38.15 -3.36
CA SER A 207 4.83 38.03 -2.36
C SER A 207 4.77 36.75 -1.51
N THR A 208 3.66 36.01 -1.59
CA THR A 208 3.45 34.80 -0.78
C THR A 208 4.39 33.69 -1.25
N LYS A 209 5.03 33.01 -0.29
CA LYS A 209 5.96 31.90 -0.53
C LYS A 209 5.25 30.57 -0.33
N ALA A 210 5.41 29.66 -1.28
CA ALA A 210 4.99 28.28 -1.10
C ALA A 210 6.11 27.47 -0.44
N VAL A 211 5.74 26.69 0.57
CA VAL A 211 6.64 25.78 1.28
C VAL A 211 6.00 24.41 1.27
N ILE A 212 6.71 23.42 0.74
CA ILE A 212 6.38 22.01 0.93
C ILE A 212 6.86 21.64 2.32
N MET A 213 5.92 21.18 3.16
CA MET A 213 6.23 20.69 4.49
C MET A 213 7.02 19.39 4.38
N GLY A 214 8.10 19.34 5.16
CA GLY A 214 8.90 18.15 5.34
C GLY A 214 8.11 17.05 6.04
N GLU A 215 8.53 15.82 5.80
CA GLU A 215 7.92 14.63 6.37
C GLU A 215 8.97 13.83 7.13
N SER A 216 8.62 13.40 8.33
CA SER A 216 9.46 12.51 9.13
C SER A 216 9.77 11.20 8.40
N ALA A 217 10.82 10.51 8.82
CA ALA A 217 11.13 9.18 8.30
C ALA A 217 9.97 8.20 8.58
N VAL A 218 9.40 7.63 7.53
CA VAL A 218 8.30 6.65 7.62
C VAL A 218 8.69 5.38 6.87
N MET A 219 8.33 4.24 7.46
CA MET A 219 8.39 2.95 6.80
C MET A 219 7.03 2.66 6.18
N GLU A 220 6.97 2.63 4.86
CA GLU A 220 5.75 2.26 4.16
C GLU A 220 5.64 0.73 4.13
N ILE A 221 4.49 0.25 4.57
CA ILE A 221 4.18 -1.16 4.58
C ILE A 221 3.24 -1.42 3.41
N ASP A 222 3.76 -2.05 2.36
CA ASP A 222 2.93 -2.50 1.25
C ASP A 222 1.99 -3.62 1.75
N ASN A 223 0.68 -3.32 1.76
CA ASN A 223 -0.36 -4.23 2.25
C ASN A 223 -0.50 -5.49 1.38
N PHE A 224 -0.29 -5.35 0.06
CA PHE A 224 -0.44 -6.43 -0.91
C PHE A 224 0.53 -7.62 -0.70
N PRO A 225 1.87 -7.43 -0.70
CA PRO A 225 2.80 -8.53 -0.43
C PRO A 225 2.61 -9.11 0.96
N ARG A 226 2.22 -8.31 1.95
CA ARG A 226 1.93 -8.79 3.30
C ARG A 226 0.70 -9.70 3.34
N ALA A 227 -0.38 -9.35 2.64
CA ALA A 227 -1.56 -10.20 2.51
C ALA A 227 -1.21 -11.54 1.84
N ILE A 228 -0.38 -11.52 0.80
CA ILE A 228 0.11 -12.73 0.14
C ILE A 228 0.92 -13.59 1.12
N ILE A 229 1.86 -12.99 1.86
CA ILE A 229 2.65 -13.71 2.88
C ILE A 229 1.75 -14.40 3.90
N LEU A 230 0.68 -13.73 4.38
CA LEU A 230 -0.28 -14.32 5.31
C LEU A 230 -1.03 -15.52 4.71
N ILE A 231 -1.46 -15.43 3.45
CA ILE A 231 -2.11 -16.55 2.75
C ILE A 231 -1.13 -17.73 2.60
N TYR A 232 0.10 -17.46 2.17
CA TYR A 232 1.13 -18.50 2.05
C TYR A 232 1.49 -19.14 3.39
N LEU A 233 1.48 -18.37 4.49
CA LEU A 233 1.66 -18.89 5.85
C LEU A 233 0.59 -19.93 6.18
N VAL A 234 -0.68 -19.63 5.92
CA VAL A 234 -1.80 -20.57 6.16
C VAL A 234 -1.64 -21.83 5.30
N ILE A 235 -1.25 -21.68 4.03
CA ILE A 235 -1.00 -22.80 3.13
C ILE A 235 0.17 -23.66 3.62
N ALA A 236 1.25 -23.05 4.12
CA ALA A 236 2.41 -23.78 4.66
C ALA A 236 2.03 -24.67 5.86
N PHE A 237 1.06 -24.25 6.69
CA PHE A 237 0.60 -25.03 7.82
C PHE A 237 -0.48 -26.08 7.48
N SER A 238 -1.16 -25.96 6.35
CA SER A 238 -2.24 -26.86 5.94
C SER A 238 -1.82 -28.35 5.79
N PRO A 239 -0.66 -28.70 5.18
CA PRO A 239 -0.20 -30.08 5.07
C PRO A 239 -0.06 -30.78 6.42
N PHE A 240 0.39 -30.08 7.47
CA PHE A 240 0.49 -30.68 8.81
C PHE A 240 -0.87 -31.15 9.32
N GLY A 241 -1.90 -30.31 9.16
CA GLY A 241 -3.28 -30.68 9.52
C GLY A 241 -3.81 -31.85 8.69
N TYR A 242 -3.53 -31.85 7.38
CA TYR A 242 -3.95 -32.93 6.48
C TYR A 242 -3.34 -34.28 6.85
N TYR A 243 -2.02 -34.35 7.06
CA TYR A 243 -1.36 -35.59 7.43
C TYR A 243 -1.82 -36.09 8.80
N LEU A 244 -1.98 -35.20 9.78
CA LEU A 244 -2.52 -35.55 11.10
C LEU A 244 -3.92 -36.16 10.97
N ALA A 245 -4.80 -35.56 10.16
CA ALA A 245 -6.14 -36.09 9.93
C ALA A 245 -6.11 -37.49 9.27
N VAL A 246 -5.28 -37.70 8.26
CA VAL A 246 -5.12 -39.02 7.60
C VAL A 246 -4.63 -40.09 8.58
N HIS A 247 -3.66 -39.77 9.44
CA HIS A 247 -3.16 -40.71 10.45
C HIS A 247 -4.24 -41.06 11.48
N ILE A 248 -5.02 -40.09 11.97
CA ILE A 248 -6.13 -40.32 12.89
C ILE A 248 -7.22 -41.20 12.24
N VAL A 249 -7.59 -40.92 10.99
CA VAL A 249 -8.60 -41.70 10.27
C VAL A 249 -8.10 -43.12 10.03
N ALA A 250 -6.84 -43.31 9.62
CA ALA A 250 -6.26 -44.62 9.41
C ALA A 250 -6.17 -45.45 10.71
N GLU A 251 -5.90 -44.82 11.86
CA GLU A 251 -5.94 -45.48 13.16
C GLU A 251 -7.36 -45.86 13.59
N LYS A 252 -8.35 -45.00 13.27
CA LYS A 252 -9.76 -45.24 13.54
C LYS A 252 -10.33 -46.38 12.68
N GLU A 253 -10.03 -46.42 11.39
CA GLU A 253 -10.46 -47.49 10.48
C GLU A 253 -9.93 -48.86 10.92
N LYS A 254 -8.68 -48.90 11.39
CA LYS A 254 -8.08 -50.13 11.91
C LYS A 254 -8.53 -50.49 13.33
N LYS A 255 -9.43 -49.70 13.93
CA LYS A 255 -9.92 -49.85 15.32
C LYS A 255 -8.77 -50.01 16.34
N LEU A 256 -7.62 -49.41 16.05
CA LEU A 256 -6.43 -49.59 16.88
C LEU A 256 -6.65 -49.00 18.27
N LYS A 257 -7.40 -47.89 18.36
CA LYS A 257 -7.78 -47.27 19.64
C LYS A 257 -8.58 -48.24 20.53
N GLU A 258 -9.58 -48.93 19.97
CA GLU A 258 -10.40 -49.89 20.70
C GLU A 258 -9.56 -51.09 21.18
N PHE A 259 -8.67 -51.59 20.32
CA PHE A 259 -7.76 -52.68 20.66
C PHE A 259 -6.76 -52.30 21.77
N LEU A 260 -6.20 -51.09 21.70
CA LEU A 260 -5.27 -50.57 22.71
C LEU A 260 -5.95 -50.29 24.05
N MET A 261 -7.21 -49.86 24.04
CA MET A 261 -8.01 -49.67 25.25
C MET A 261 -8.32 -51.01 25.94
N ILE A 262 -8.63 -52.07 25.17
CA ILE A 262 -8.83 -53.43 25.69
C ILE A 262 -7.52 -54.00 26.27
N MET A 263 -6.36 -53.59 25.73
CA MET A 263 -5.03 -53.98 26.23
C MET A 263 -4.61 -53.23 27.51
N GLY A 264 -5.44 -52.31 28.03
CA GLY A 264 -5.20 -51.60 29.29
C GLY A 264 -4.46 -50.27 29.14
N LEU A 265 -4.48 -49.65 27.96
CA LEU A 265 -3.92 -48.29 27.75
C LEU A 265 -4.88 -47.21 28.28
N HIS A 266 -4.32 -46.22 28.97
CA HIS A 266 -5.08 -45.06 29.45
C HIS A 266 -5.39 -44.07 28.29
N ASP A 267 -6.60 -43.50 28.24
CA ASP A 267 -7.05 -42.63 27.13
C ASP A 267 -6.21 -41.34 27.03
N THR A 268 -5.71 -40.82 28.16
CA THR A 268 -4.79 -39.67 28.16
C THR A 268 -3.44 -40.00 27.51
N ALA A 269 -2.89 -41.19 27.76
CA ALA A 269 -1.63 -41.65 27.17
C ALA A 269 -1.73 -41.76 25.65
N PHE A 270 -2.91 -42.18 25.15
CA PHE A 270 -3.20 -42.26 23.73
C PHE A 270 -3.17 -40.88 23.04
N TRP A 271 -3.84 -39.88 23.61
CA TRP A 271 -3.85 -38.51 23.06
C TRP A 271 -2.48 -37.84 23.13
N TYR A 272 -1.72 -38.04 24.21
CA TYR A 272 -0.35 -37.53 24.29
C TYR A 272 0.54 -38.13 23.21
N VAL A 273 0.44 -39.43 22.92
CA VAL A 273 1.26 -40.09 21.89
C VAL A 273 0.83 -39.70 20.48
N SER A 274 -0.47 -39.54 20.20
CA SER A 274 -0.95 -39.14 18.87
C SER A 274 -0.54 -37.71 18.51
N ILE A 275 -0.55 -36.80 19.49
CA ILE A 275 -0.04 -35.44 19.34
C ILE A 275 1.50 -35.44 19.24
N ASN A 276 2.22 -36.15 20.11
CA ASN A 276 3.69 -36.16 20.07
C ASN A 276 4.28 -36.88 18.83
N LEU A 277 3.55 -37.79 18.19
CA LEU A 277 3.99 -38.45 16.96
C LEU A 277 4.12 -37.48 15.77
N THR A 278 3.34 -36.39 15.75
CA THR A 278 3.46 -35.36 14.72
C THR A 278 4.65 -34.43 15.01
N TYR A 279 4.95 -34.14 16.28
CA TYR A 279 6.12 -33.36 16.68
C TYR A 279 7.46 -34.13 16.60
N SER A 280 7.44 -35.46 16.81
CA SER A 280 8.63 -36.33 16.72
C SER A 280 9.23 -36.41 15.30
N VAL A 281 8.53 -35.86 14.31
CA VAL A 281 9.03 -35.70 12.94
C VAL A 281 9.93 -34.46 12.81
N VAL A 282 9.66 -33.40 13.58
CA VAL A 282 10.48 -32.17 13.61
C VAL A 282 11.73 -32.38 14.49
N GLU A 283 11.59 -33.12 15.58
CA GLU A 283 12.68 -33.37 16.55
C GLU A 283 13.67 -34.47 16.13
N LYS A 284 13.40 -35.19 15.02
CA LYS A 284 14.33 -36.21 14.51
C LYS A 284 15.61 -35.66 13.86
N HIS A 285 15.81 -34.34 13.86
CA HIS A 285 17.07 -33.74 13.46
C HIS A 285 17.93 -33.23 14.63
N SER A 286 17.43 -33.20 15.88
CA SER A 286 18.20 -32.66 17.01
C SER A 286 18.71 -33.69 18.01
N GLU A 287 18.07 -34.84 18.28
CA GLU A 287 18.70 -35.92 19.06
C GLU A 287 17.78 -37.15 19.14
N CYS A 288 18.14 -38.21 18.44
CA CYS A 288 17.63 -39.55 18.76
C CYS A 288 18.76 -40.23 19.55
N PRO A 289 18.68 -40.33 20.90
CA PRO A 289 19.69 -41.04 21.68
C PRO A 289 19.51 -42.54 21.44
N LEU A 290 20.19 -43.04 20.42
CA LEU A 290 20.57 -44.44 20.32
C LEU A 290 21.71 -44.67 21.30
N THR A 291 21.41 -44.94 22.56
CA THR A 291 22.28 -45.75 23.44
C THR A 291 21.45 -46.36 24.57
N MET A 292 21.43 -47.70 24.56
CA MET A 292 20.93 -48.67 25.56
C MET A 292 19.43 -48.70 25.89
#